data_AF-A0A961IXV8-F1
#
_entry.id   AF-A0A961IXV8-F1
#
_cell.length_a   1.000
_cell.length_b   1.000
_cell.length_c   1.000
_cell.angle_alpha   90.00
_cell.angle_beta   90.00
_cell.angle_gamma   90.00
#
_symmetry.space_group_name_H-M   'P 1'
#
loop_
_entity.id
_entity.type
_entity.pdbx_description
1 polymer ?
#
loop_
_entity_poly.entity_id
_entity_poly.type
_entity_poly.pdbx_seq_one_letter_code
_entity_poly.pdbx_strand_id
1 'polypeptide(L)' 'MTDLAYGILGFAGLFVLMILRTPVAFAMLMTGFFGIWMLDGLRRAAGVLMTETYSSVANYSLVVVPMFVLLG' A
#
# COMPACT_ATOMS: atom_id res chain seq x y z
N MET A 1 24.35 3.11 1.83
CA MET A 1 23.76 1.88 1.24
C MET A 1 23.17 2.30 -0.08
N THR A 2 23.66 1.76 -1.20
CA THR A 2 23.21 2.13 -2.54
C THR A 2 21.71 1.89 -2.67
N ASP A 3 20.97 2.80 -3.29
CA ASP A 3 19.52 2.72 -3.48
C ASP A 3 19.09 1.39 -4.14
N LEU A 4 19.97 0.86 -4.99
CA LEU A 4 19.87 -0.48 -5.59
C LEU A 4 19.77 -1.62 -4.56
N ALA A 5 20.51 -1.56 -3.46
CA ALA A 5 20.49 -2.62 -2.44
C ALA A 5 19.12 -2.68 -1.74
N TYR A 6 18.53 -1.52 -1.43
CA TYR A 6 17.18 -1.47 -0.86
C TYR A 6 16.13 -1.96 -1.86
N GLY A 7 16.26 -1.60 -3.14
CA GLY A 7 15.38 -2.10 -4.20
C GLY A 7 15.42 -3.63 -4.34
N ILE A 8 16.62 -4.21 -4.39
CA ILE A 8 16.81 -5.67 -4.50
C ILE A 8 16.27 -6.38 -3.25
N LEU A 9 16.50 -5.84 -2.05
CA LEU A 9 16.04 -6.43 -0.80
C LEU A 9 14.51 -6.40 -0.67
N GLY A 10 13.86 -5.30 -1.05
CA GLY A 10 12.40 -5.21 -1.10
C GLY A 10 11.79 -6.18 -2.13
N PHE A 11 12.41 -6.28 -3.31
CA PHE A 11 11.97 -7.20 -4.36
C PHE A 11 12.11 -8.67 -3.93
N ALA A 12 13.27 -9.04 -3.36
CA ALA A 12 13.49 -10.38 -2.83
C ALA A 12 12.49 -10.70 -1.70
N GLY A 13 12.23 -9.76 -0.79
CA GLY A 13 11.24 -9.91 0.27
C GLY A 13 9.83 -10.21 -0.25
N LEU A 14 9.42 -9.57 -1.35
CA LEU A 14 8.12 -9.81 -1.99
C LEU A 14 8.01 -11.26 -2.48
N PHE A 15 9.02 -11.76 -3.18
CA PHE A 15 9.04 -13.14 -3.67
C PHE A 15 9.03 -14.16 -2.53
N VAL A 16 9.77 -13.90 -1.45
CA VAL A 16 9.77 -14.76 -0.26
C VAL A 16 8.36 -14.85 0.35
N LEU A 17 7.66 -13.72 0.50
CA LEU A 17 6.30 -13.69 1.04
C LEU A 17 5.31 -14.42 0.12
N MET A 18 5.46 -14.29 -1.20
CA MET A 18 4.62 -14.96 -2.18
C MET A 18 4.82 -16.49 -2.15
N ILE A 19 6.05 -16.96 -2.00
CA ILE A 19 6.37 -18.39 -1.82
C ILE A 19 5.73 -18.94 -0.54
N LEU A 20 5.67 -18.13 0.52
CA LEU A 20 5.03 -18.48 1.78
C LEU A 20 3.49 -18.57 1.70
N ARG A 21 2.92 -18.47 0.49
CA ARG A 21 1.47 -18.45 0.20
C ARG A 21 0.72 -17.33 0.93
N THR A 22 1.40 -16.25 1.31
CA THR A 22 0.68 -15.07 1.82
C THR A 22 -0.10 -14.43 0.67
N PRO A 23 -1.31 -13.89 0.92
CA PRO A 23 -2.07 -13.22 -0.12
C PRO A 23 -1.26 -12.04 -0.67
N VAL A 24 -1.23 -11.90 -2.00
CA VAL A 24 -0.40 -10.91 -2.70
C VAL A 24 -0.63 -9.49 -2.18
N ALA A 25 -1.87 -9.15 -1.78
CA ALA A 25 -2.19 -7.86 -1.18
C ALA A 25 -1.38 -7.57 0.10
N PHE A 26 -1.22 -8.56 0.99
CA PHE A 26 -0.43 -8.39 2.20
C PHE A 26 1.07 -8.32 1.90
N ALA A 27 1.55 -9.11 0.94
CA ALA A 27 2.94 -9.05 0.51
C ALA A 27 3.29 -7.66 -0.02
N MET A 28 2.46 -7.12 -0.93
CA MET A 28 2.62 -5.78 -1.50
C MET A 28 2.54 -4.68 -0.44
N LEU A 29 1.59 -4.79 0.50
CA LEU A 29 1.44 -3.84 1.59
C LEU A 29 2.66 -3.83 2.50
N MET A 30 3.14 -5.00 2.93
CA MET A 30 4.32 -5.11 3.79
C MET A 30 5.55 -4.58 3.08
N THR A 31 5.88 -5.07 1.88
CA THR A 31 7.09 -4.64 1.18
C THR A 31 7.07 -3.16 0.81
N GLY A 32 5.91 -2.62 0.43
CA GLY A 32 5.73 -1.19 0.17
C GLY A 32 5.90 -0.35 1.44
N PHE A 33 5.25 -0.75 2.54
CA PHE A 33 5.33 -0.04 3.82
C PHE A 33 6.75 -0.07 4.40
N PHE A 34 7.38 -1.25 4.48
CA PHE A 34 8.75 -1.39 4.96
C PHE A 34 9.76 -0.67 4.06
N GLY A 35 9.53 -0.64 2.74
CA GLY A 35 10.36 0.11 1.80
C GLY A 35 10.30 1.62 2.04
N ILE A 36 9.10 2.20 2.15
CA ILE A 36 8.93 3.63 2.45
C ILE A 36 9.46 3.96 3.84
N TRP A 37 9.26 3.06 4.81
CA TRP A 37 9.77 3.25 6.17
C TRP A 37 11.30 3.30 6.23
N MET A 38 11.99 2.43 5.49
CA MET A 38 13.46 2.41 5.43
C MET A 38 14.04 3.64 4.74
N LEU A 39 13.34 4.19 3.73
CA LEU A 39 13.85 5.31 2.93
C LEU A 39 13.52 6.68 3.54
N ASP A 40 12.27 6.90 3.92
CA ASP A 40 11.73 8.21 4.31
C ASP A 40 11.29 8.27 5.78
N GLY A 41 11.37 7.16 6.51
CA GLY A 41 11.00 7.07 7.92
C GLY A 41 9.50 6.86 8.19
N LEU A 42 9.15 6.66 9.46
CA LEU A 42 7.83 6.16 9.87
C LEU A 42 6.71 7.16 9.58
N ARG A 43 7.02 8.44 9.65
CA ARG A 43 6.06 9.54 9.45
C ARG A 43 5.56 9.60 8.01
N ARG A 44 6.41 9.34 7.02
CA ARG A 44 6.01 9.27 5.61
C ARG A 44 5.27 7.96 5.31
N ALA A 45 5.75 6.84 5.83
CA ALA A 45 5.10 5.53 5.64
C ALA A 45 3.65 5.53 6.15
N ALA A 46 3.41 6.07 7.34
CA ALA A 46 2.06 6.23 7.90
C ALA A 46 1.21 7.25 7.12
N GLY A 47 1.83 8.35 6.66
CA GLY A 47 1.16 9.35 5.83
C GLY A 47 0.62 8.78 4.52
N VAL A 48 1.44 8.01 3.81
CA VAL A 48 1.07 7.37 2.53
C VAL A 48 -0.06 6.36 2.73
N LEU A 49 0.03 5.51 3.77
CA LEU A 49 -1.05 4.58 4.11
C LEU A 49 -2.39 5.31 4.33
N MET A 50 -2.38 6.42 5.06
CA MET A 50 -3.59 7.20 5.33
C MET A 50 -4.16 7.82 4.05
N THR A 51 -3.33 8.45 3.22
CA THR A 51 -3.79 9.12 1.99
C THR A 51 -4.30 8.13 0.94
N GLU A 52 -3.61 7.01 0.74
CA GLU A 52 -4.02 5.99 -0.24
C GLU A 52 -5.32 5.30 0.19
N THR A 53 -5.42 4.93 1.47
CA THR A 53 -6.65 4.30 1.99
C THR A 53 -7.84 5.26 1.92
N TYR A 54 -7.63 6.54 2.27
CA TYR A 54 -8.65 7.57 2.16
C TYR A 54 -9.12 7.76 0.72
N SER A 55 -8.19 7.87 -0.24
CA SER A 55 -8.50 7.98 -1.67
C SER A 55 -9.26 6.77 -2.20
N SER A 56 -8.92 5.57 -1.73
CA SER A 56 -9.59 4.32 -2.15
C SER A 56 -11.05 4.24 -1.67
N VAL A 57 -11.33 4.71 -0.45
CA VAL A 57 -12.71 4.74 0.11
C VAL A 57 -13.52 5.92 -0.44
N ALA A 58 -12.88 7.07 -0.64
CA ALA A 58 -13.49 8.26 -1.25
C ALA A 58 -13.58 8.16 -2.79
N ASN A 59 -13.44 6.96 -3.35
CA ASN A 59 -13.53 6.74 -4.78
C ASN A 59 -14.90 7.20 -5.29
N TYR A 60 -14.88 8.05 -6.31
CA TYR A 60 -16.06 8.65 -6.92
C TYR A 60 -17.12 7.62 -7.30
N SER A 61 -16.72 6.40 -7.68
CA SER A 61 -17.65 5.31 -8.03
C SER A 61 -18.48 4.82 -6.83
N LEU A 62 -17.93 4.84 -5.61
CA LEU A 62 -18.65 4.46 -4.39
C LEU A 62 -19.56 5.58 -3.87
N VAL A 63 -19.27 6.85 -4.20
CA VAL A 63 -20.13 8.02 -3.86
C VAL A 63 -21.46 7.98 -4.63
N VAL A 64 -21.47 7.34 -5.79
CA VAL A 64 -22.69 7.18 -6.61
C VAL A 64 -23.77 6.40 -5.85
N VAL A 65 -23.41 5.39 -5.05
CA VAL A 65 -24.39 4.54 -4.34
C VAL A 65 -25.22 5.33 -3.31
N PRO A 66 -24.63 6.11 -2.38
CA PRO A 66 -25.39 7.01 -1.50
C PRO A 66 -26.22 8.07 -2.23
N MET A 67 -25.69 8.68 -3.30
CA MET A 67 -26.40 9.73 -4.04
C MET A 67 -27.63 9.19 -4.80
N PHE A 68 -27.59 7.95 -5.28
CA PHE A 68 -28.75 7.27 -5.85
C PHE A 68 -29.85 7.03 -4.81
N VAL A 69 -29.49 6.70 -3.56
CA VAL A 69 -30.46 6.54 -2.45
C VAL A 69 -31.08 7.89 -2.08
N LEU A 70 -30.32 8.99 -2.15
CA LEU A 70 -30.79 10.34 -1.83
C LEU A 70 -31.62 11.00 -2.96
N LEU A 71 -31.45 10.56 -4.21
CA LEU A 71 -32.23 11.03 -5.38
C LEU A 71 -33.57 10.27 -5.58
N GLY A 72 -33.87 9.29 -4.70
CA GLY A 72 -35.14 8.58 -4.67
C GLY A 72 -36.33 9.47 -4.36
#